data_AF-A0A530QM33-F1
#
_entry.id   AF-A0A530QM33-F1
#
_cell.length_a   1.000
_cell.length_b   1.000
_cell.length_c   1.000
_cell.angle_alpha   90.00
_cell.angle_beta   90.00
_cell.angle_gamma   90.00
#
_symmetry.space_group_name_H-M   'P 1'
#
loop_
_entity.id
_entity.type
_entity.pdbx_description
1 polymer ?
#
loop_
_entity_poly.entity_id
_entity_poly.type
_entity_poly.pdbx_seq_one_letter_code
_entity_poly.pdbx_strand_id
1 'polypeptide(L)'
;GAHTATAAEKSALDANPAIAARGFSTLTGHMKEAQFPFAVALAALAVERKAAYPAFDPATEKRFNGIPRTVLATAVGYHQFEGLALVNAAD
;
A
#
# COMPACT_ATOMS: atom_id res chain seq x y z
N GLY A 1 10.31 -16.23 -10.20
CA GLY A 1 9.98 -15.44 -8.98
C GLY A 1 8.72 -15.98 -8.33
N ALA A 2 8.18 -15.29 -7.32
CA ALA A 2 6.99 -15.70 -6.55
C ALA A 2 5.65 -15.48 -7.28
N HIS A 3 5.56 -15.84 -8.57
CA HIS A 3 4.46 -15.46 -9.47
C HIS A 3 3.07 -15.87 -8.96
N THR A 4 2.92 -17.10 -8.43
CA THR A 4 1.64 -17.58 -7.90
C THR A 4 1.16 -16.76 -6.70
N ALA A 5 2.06 -16.44 -5.76
CA ALA A 5 1.72 -15.63 -4.59
C ALA A 5 1.37 -14.19 -4.99
N THR A 6 2.14 -13.58 -5.90
CA THR A 6 1.85 -12.25 -6.45
C THR A 6 0.48 -12.21 -7.16
N ALA A 7 0.15 -13.24 -7.93
CA ALA A 7 -1.15 -13.33 -8.59
C ALA A 7 -2.31 -13.47 -7.59
N ALA A 8 -2.14 -14.28 -6.54
CA ALA A 8 -3.13 -14.45 -5.49
C ALA A 8 -3.37 -13.15 -4.69
N GLU A 9 -2.29 -12.46 -4.30
CA GLU A 9 -2.37 -11.16 -3.63
C GLU A 9 -3.08 -10.12 -4.51
N LYS A 10 -2.68 -10.01 -5.79
CA LYS A 10 -3.33 -9.11 -6.74
C LYS A 10 -4.83 -9.41 -6.86
N SER A 11 -5.21 -10.68 -6.99
CA SER A 11 -6.62 -11.10 -7.05
C SER A 11 -7.39 -10.70 -5.78
N ALA A 12 -6.79 -10.85 -4.61
CA ALA A 12 -7.43 -10.49 -3.34
C ALA A 12 -7.64 -8.98 -3.20
N LEU A 13 -6.63 -8.17 -3.59
CA LEU A 13 -6.74 -6.71 -3.61
C LEU A 13 -7.75 -6.25 -4.68
N ASP A 14 -7.76 -6.89 -5.84
CA ASP A 14 -8.64 -6.52 -6.94
C ASP A 14 -10.12 -6.80 -6.64
N ALA A 15 -10.40 -7.87 -5.88
CA ALA A 15 -11.74 -8.25 -5.47
C ALA A 15 -12.43 -7.20 -4.60
N ASN A 16 -11.67 -6.31 -3.94
CA ASN A 16 -12.22 -5.19 -3.19
C ASN A 16 -12.08 -3.87 -3.98
N PRO A 17 -13.18 -3.33 -4.56
CA PRO A 17 -13.11 -2.10 -5.34
C PRO A 17 -12.81 -0.85 -4.49
N ALA A 18 -12.95 -0.92 -3.16
CA ALA A 18 -12.60 0.19 -2.27
C ALA A 18 -11.10 0.32 -2.03
N ILE A 19 -10.30 -0.70 -2.38
CA ILE A 19 -8.85 -0.68 -2.20
C ILE A 19 -8.19 -0.15 -3.48
N ALA A 20 -7.46 0.95 -3.33
CA ALA A 20 -6.52 1.46 -4.32
C ALA A 20 -5.09 1.24 -3.80
N ALA A 21 -4.53 0.06 -4.08
CA ALA A 21 -3.18 -0.31 -3.61
C ALA A 21 -2.09 0.54 -4.28
N ARG A 22 -0.97 0.70 -3.55
CA ARG A 22 0.23 1.42 -4.01
C ARG A 22 1.48 0.63 -3.66
N GLY A 23 2.13 0.07 -4.68
CA GLY A 23 3.41 -0.63 -4.58
C GLY A 23 4.59 0.34 -4.63
N PHE A 24 4.82 1.12 -3.56
CA PHE A 24 5.87 2.15 -3.56
C PHE A 24 7.29 1.61 -3.75
N SER A 25 7.52 0.31 -3.53
CA SER A 25 8.80 -0.35 -3.81
C SER A 25 9.22 -0.28 -5.28
N THR A 26 8.30 0.00 -6.21
CA THR A 26 8.61 0.34 -7.61
C THR A 26 9.50 1.59 -7.71
N LEU A 27 9.35 2.53 -6.78
CA LEU A 27 10.12 3.78 -6.76
C LEU A 27 11.38 3.68 -5.89
N THR A 28 11.29 2.97 -4.77
CA THR A 28 12.35 2.96 -3.75
C THR A 28 13.26 1.74 -3.82
N GLY A 29 12.89 0.71 -4.58
CA GLY A 29 13.43 -0.64 -4.41
C GLY A 29 13.00 -1.24 -3.07
N HIS A 30 13.58 -2.40 -2.74
CA HIS A 30 13.27 -3.10 -1.49
C HIS A 30 14.11 -2.57 -0.32
N MET A 31 13.44 -1.91 0.63
CA MET A 31 14.09 -1.21 1.75
C MET A 31 14.29 -2.07 3.01
N LYS A 32 14.05 -3.38 2.92
CA LYS A 32 14.18 -4.32 4.06
C LYS A 32 13.34 -3.87 5.27
N GLU A 33 13.94 -3.78 6.45
CA GLU A 33 13.26 -3.44 7.71
C GLU A 33 12.71 -2.01 7.70
N ALA A 34 13.30 -1.10 6.92
CA ALA A 34 12.80 0.28 6.80
C ALA A 34 11.53 0.38 5.95
N GLN A 35 11.14 -0.66 5.22
CA GLN A 35 10.00 -0.61 4.30
C GLN A 35 8.67 -0.41 5.04
N PHE A 36 8.46 -1.11 6.16
CA PHE A 36 7.23 -0.98 6.93
C PHE A 36 7.06 0.40 7.60
N PRO A 37 8.03 0.93 8.38
CA PRO A 37 7.89 2.26 8.94
C PRO A 37 7.78 3.35 7.87
N PHE A 38 8.43 3.17 6.70
CA PHE A 38 8.25 4.08 5.58
C PHE A 38 6.83 4.01 5.00
N ALA A 39 6.24 2.83 4.87
CA ALA A 39 4.83 2.66 4.47
C ALA A 39 3.86 3.37 5.43
N VAL A 40 4.11 3.26 6.75
CA VAL A 40 3.32 3.95 7.78
C VAL A 40 3.44 5.48 7.63
N ALA A 41 4.65 5.99 7.38
CA ALA A 41 4.87 7.42 7.15
C ALA A 41 4.15 7.91 5.89
N LEU A 42 4.19 7.15 4.78
CA LEU A 42 3.45 7.48 3.57
C LEU A 42 1.94 7.50 3.81
N ALA A 43 1.41 6.53 4.57
CA ALA A 43 0.00 6.47 4.95
C ALA A 43 -0.41 7.70 5.77
N ALA A 44 0.39 8.08 6.77
CA ALA A 44 0.16 9.28 7.58
C ALA A 44 0.18 10.55 6.72
N LEU A 45 1.17 10.70 5.83
CA LEU A 45 1.26 11.84 4.93
C LEU A 45 0.05 11.94 3.98
N ALA A 46 -0.45 10.83 3.44
CA ALA A 46 -1.62 10.84 2.57
C ALA A 46 -2.86 11.36 3.31
N VAL A 47 -3.08 10.86 4.52
CA VAL A 47 -4.19 11.29 5.39
C VAL A 47 -4.04 12.76 5.79
N GLU A 48 -2.88 13.17 6.29
CA GLU A 48 -2.60 14.52 6.76
C GLU A 48 -2.73 15.56 5.63
N ARG A 49 -2.23 15.24 4.43
CA ARG A 49 -2.30 16.11 3.26
C ARG A 49 -3.64 16.02 2.53
N LYS A 50 -4.57 15.17 2.98
CA LYS A 50 -5.88 14.95 2.35
C LYS A 50 -5.76 14.62 0.86
N ALA A 51 -4.69 13.93 0.47
CA ALA A 51 -4.33 13.67 -0.91
C ALA A 51 -3.76 12.26 -1.06
N ALA A 52 -4.30 11.48 -1.99
CA ALA A 52 -3.77 10.17 -2.32
C ALA A 52 -2.58 10.28 -3.28
N TYR A 53 -1.65 9.32 -3.19
CA TYR A 53 -0.59 9.20 -4.18
C TYR A 53 -1.18 8.78 -5.54
N PRO A 54 -0.62 9.29 -6.66
CA PRO A 54 -0.94 8.76 -7.98
C PRO A 54 -0.60 7.26 -8.05
N ALA A 55 -1.15 6.57 -9.05
CA ALA A 55 -0.66 5.23 -9.38
C ALA A 55 0.83 5.33 -9.77
N PHE A 56 1.67 4.51 -9.15
CA PHE A 56 3.08 4.38 -9.50
C PHE A 56 3.27 3.47 -10.71
N ASP A 57 2.37 2.49 -10.87
CA ASP A 57 2.21 1.70 -12.09
C ASP A 57 0.76 1.77 -12.59
N PRO A 58 0.46 2.65 -13.57
CA PRO A 58 -0.89 2.80 -14.12
C PRO A 58 -1.45 1.54 -14.82
N ALA A 59 -0.60 0.57 -15.18
CA ALA A 59 -1.07 -0.67 -15.82
C ALA A 59 -1.69 -1.65 -14.82
N THR A 60 -1.33 -1.55 -13.54
CA THR A 60 -1.73 -2.52 -12.51
C THR A 60 -2.45 -1.88 -11.33
N GLU A 61 -2.22 -0.60 -11.04
CA GLU A 61 -2.79 0.09 -9.89
C GLU A 61 -4.03 0.92 -10.25
N LYS A 62 -5.07 0.79 -9.43
CA LYS A 62 -6.33 1.52 -9.59
C LYS A 62 -6.17 2.99 -9.17
N ARG A 63 -6.88 3.89 -9.88
CA ARG A 63 -6.99 5.30 -9.49
C ARG A 63 -7.83 5.43 -8.20
N PHE A 64 -7.45 6.37 -7.34
CA PHE A 64 -8.24 6.78 -6.17
C PHE A 64 -8.68 8.23 -6.35
N ASN A 65 -9.98 8.50 -6.34
CA ASN A 65 -10.56 9.82 -6.66
C ASN A 65 -11.12 10.56 -5.43
N GLY A 66 -10.75 10.16 -4.22
CA GLY A 66 -11.26 10.73 -2.97
C GLY A 66 -10.19 11.38 -2.11
N ILE A 67 -10.62 11.83 -0.92
CA ILE A 67 -9.74 12.23 0.17
C ILE A 67 -9.47 10.99 1.04
N PRO A 68 -8.21 10.55 1.19
CA PRO A 68 -7.90 9.41 2.05
C PRO A 68 -8.11 9.79 3.52
N ARG A 69 -9.12 9.19 4.17
CA ARG A 69 -9.32 9.32 5.63
C ARG A 69 -8.75 8.16 6.43
N THR A 70 -8.55 7.03 5.75
CA THR A 70 -8.09 5.78 6.31
C THR A 70 -7.16 5.14 5.30
N VAL A 71 -5.95 4.78 5.71
CA VAL A 71 -4.96 4.14 4.86
C VAL A 71 -4.36 2.95 5.61
N LEU A 72 -4.24 1.83 4.91
CA LEU A 72 -3.56 0.63 5.38
C LEU A 72 -2.10 0.63 4.90
N ALA A 73 -1.17 0.46 5.82
CA ALA A 73 0.21 0.12 5.51
C ALA A 73 0.42 -1.37 5.84
N THR A 74 0.84 -2.16 4.85
CA THR A 74 1.05 -3.60 5.01
C THR A 74 2.51 -3.98 4.76
N ALA A 75 2.94 -5.07 5.37
CA ALA A 75 4.23 -5.70 5.13
C ALA A 75 4.10 -7.22 5.21
N VAL A 76 4.77 -7.93 4.30
CA VAL A 76 4.86 -9.39 4.30
C VAL A 76 6.33 -9.77 4.30
N GLY A 77 6.75 -10.54 5.30
CA GLY A 77 8.11 -11.05 5.41
C GLY A 77 8.40 -12.16 4.41
N TYR A 78 9.67 -12.40 4.12
CA TYR A 78 10.07 -13.33 3.06
C TYR A 78 9.73 -14.81 3.36
N HIS A 79 9.85 -15.23 4.62
CA HIS A 79 9.53 -16.60 5.06
C HIS A 79 8.44 -16.65 6.15
N GLN A 80 8.32 -15.58 6.92
CA GLN A 80 7.52 -15.52 8.13
C GLN A 80 7.28 -14.07 8.51
N PHE A 81 6.23 -13.86 9.31
CA PHE A 81 5.74 -12.59 9.83
C PHE A 81 5.06 -11.67 8.81
N GLU A 82 4.01 -11.02 9.28
CA GLU A 82 3.20 -10.05 8.57
C GLU A 82 3.02 -8.83 9.46
N GLY A 83 2.82 -7.66 8.85
CA GLY A 83 2.59 -6.41 9.55
C GLY A 83 1.46 -5.62 8.90
N LEU A 84 0.63 -4.99 9.73
CA LEU A 84 -0.43 -4.10 9.30
C LEU A 84 -0.54 -2.93 10.27
N ALA A 85 -0.65 -1.72 9.72
CA ALA A 85 -1.03 -0.53 10.45
C ALA A 85 -2.22 0.15 9.76
N LEU A 86 -3.24 0.48 10.54
CA LEU A 86 -4.36 1.31 10.12
C LEU A 86 -4.11 2.75 10.56
N VAL A 87 -3.92 3.65 9.61
CA VAL A 87 -3.77 5.09 9.88
C VAL A 87 -5.07 5.80 9.55
N ASN A 88 -5.65 6.48 10.53
CA ASN A 88 -6.89 7.26 10.39
C ASN A 88 -6.60 8.75 10.57
N ALA A 89 -7.42 9.59 9.93
CA ALA A 89 -7.47 11.01 10.24
C ALA A 89 -7.85 11.19 11.71
N ALA A 90 -7.19 12.15 12.38
CA ALA A 90 -7.67 12.63 13.67
C ALA A 90 -8.98 13.41 13.47
N ASP A 91 -9.90 13.27 14.44
CA ASP A 91 -11.17 14.01 14.47
C ASP A 91 -10.99 15.49 14.83
#